data_AF-A0A2V9MC96-F1
#
_entry.id   AF-A0A2V9MC96-F1
#
_cell.length_a   1.000
_cell.length_b   1.000
_cell.length_c   1.000
_cell.angle_alpha   90.00
_cell.angle_beta   90.00
_cell.angle_gamma   90.00
#
_symmetry.space_group_name_H-M   'P 1'
#
loop_
_entity.id
_entity.type
_entity.pdbx_description
1 polymer ?
#
loop_
_entity_poly.entity_id
_entity_poly.type
_entity_poly.pdbx_seq_one_letter_code
_entity_poly.pdbx_strand_id
1 'polypeptide(L)'
;MHQDQQETAFAPDATPDVSIRTATSNDIEDLLALVRVCIDHLRSCGIEQWDEVYPDHNTIERDVRSGTTFLASNARETVGTIVLNDHQEPEYAEVPWQFTTGRVSVIHRLMIRPSMEGKGLGRLLMHFAEARALTTGCRSIRLDAFTENPRALRLYERLGYRDAGQVRFRKGYFRCFEKELGGAG
;
A
#
# COMPACT_ATOMS: atom_id res chain seq x y z
N MET A 1 -40.37 3.16 35.44
CA MET A 1 -40.15 3.45 34.01
C MET A 1 -38.67 3.37 33.76
N HIS A 2 -38.18 2.19 33.39
CA HIS A 2 -36.80 1.95 32.96
C HIS A 2 -36.82 2.01 31.44
N GLN A 3 -36.08 2.97 30.86
CA GLN A 3 -35.72 2.92 29.45
C GLN A 3 -34.20 2.84 29.39
N ASP A 4 -33.73 1.62 29.22
CA ASP A 4 -32.38 1.28 28.79
C ASP A 4 -32.14 1.98 27.44
N GLN A 5 -31.16 2.88 27.41
CA GLN A 5 -30.60 3.38 26.16
C GLN A 5 -29.65 2.30 25.65
N GLN A 6 -30.03 1.68 24.53
CA GLN A 6 -29.21 0.70 23.82
C GLN A 6 -27.90 1.36 23.37
N GLU A 7 -26.82 0.86 23.95
CA GLU A 7 -25.45 0.99 23.47
C GLU A 7 -25.39 0.42 22.04
N THR A 8 -25.21 1.29 21.04
CA THR A 8 -25.00 0.86 19.66
C THR A 8 -23.65 0.17 19.57
N ALA A 9 -23.66 -1.16 19.64
CA ALA A 9 -22.51 -2.00 19.35
C ALA A 9 -22.03 -1.73 17.91
N PHE A 10 -20.80 -1.22 17.77
CA PHE A 10 -20.08 -1.25 16.50
C PHE A 10 -19.88 -2.72 16.11
N ALA A 11 -20.53 -3.15 15.03
CA ALA A 11 -20.30 -4.46 14.46
C ALA A 11 -18.82 -4.58 14.03
N PRO A 12 -18.18 -5.74 14.24
CA PRO A 12 -16.84 -5.98 13.74
C PRO A 12 -16.86 -5.91 12.22
N ASP A 13 -16.06 -5.02 11.64
CA ASP A 13 -15.83 -4.90 10.20
C ASP A 13 -15.56 -6.30 9.64
N ALA A 14 -16.51 -6.85 8.88
CA ALA A 14 -16.33 -8.13 8.22
C ALA A 14 -15.19 -7.96 7.21
N THR A 15 -14.01 -8.46 7.55
CA THR A 15 -12.89 -8.54 6.60
C THR A 15 -13.41 -9.24 5.35
N PRO A 16 -13.31 -8.62 4.16
CA PRO A 16 -13.80 -9.26 2.95
C PRO A 16 -13.07 -10.59 2.76
N ASP A 17 -13.78 -11.62 2.30
CA ASP A 17 -13.21 -12.93 1.97
C ASP A 17 -12.19 -12.77 0.83
N VAL A 18 -10.95 -12.50 1.23
CA VAL A 18 -9.85 -12.08 0.38
C VAL A 18 -8.64 -12.93 0.70
N SER A 19 -8.11 -13.58 -0.33
CA SER A 19 -6.85 -14.27 -0.28
C SER A 19 -5.73 -13.36 -0.78
N ILE A 20 -4.57 -13.41 -0.13
CA ILE A 20 -3.36 -12.71 -0.57
C ILE A 20 -2.31 -13.76 -0.95
N ARG A 21 -1.74 -13.63 -2.15
CA ARG A 21 -0.68 -14.51 -2.64
C ARG A 21 0.32 -13.74 -3.48
N THR A 22 1.51 -14.31 -3.69
CA THR A 22 2.44 -13.80 -4.70
C THR A 22 1.79 -13.86 -6.09
N ALA A 23 1.93 -12.78 -6.85
CA ALA A 23 1.48 -12.72 -8.24
C ALA A 23 2.42 -13.53 -9.14
N THR A 24 1.87 -14.03 -10.23
CA THR A 24 2.56 -14.81 -11.27
C THR A 24 2.37 -14.12 -12.61
N SER A 25 3.07 -14.58 -13.65
CA SER A 25 2.91 -14.06 -15.01
C SER A 25 1.46 -14.12 -15.53
N ASN A 26 0.66 -15.06 -15.03
CA ASN A 26 -0.75 -15.20 -15.40
C ASN A 26 -1.64 -14.08 -14.84
N ASP A 27 -1.15 -13.31 -13.86
CA ASP A 27 -1.89 -12.24 -13.20
C ASP A 27 -1.63 -10.85 -13.82
N ILE A 28 -0.74 -10.75 -14.82
CA ILE A 28 -0.30 -9.46 -15.38
C ILE A 28 -1.48 -8.68 -15.97
N GLU A 29 -2.35 -9.34 -16.75
CA GLU A 29 -3.51 -8.68 -17.35
C GLU A 29 -4.51 -8.18 -16.29
N ASP A 30 -4.76 -8.97 -15.25
CA ASP A 30 -5.64 -8.57 -14.14
C ASP A 30 -5.06 -7.40 -13.33
N LEU A 31 -3.73 -7.39 -13.13
CA LEU A 31 -3.03 -6.28 -12.50
C LEU A 31 -3.11 -5.02 -13.36
N LEU A 32 -2.93 -5.11 -14.67
CA LEU A 32 -3.06 -3.96 -15.58
C LEU A 32 -4.50 -3.44 -15.62
N ALA A 33 -5.50 -4.33 -15.56
CA ALA A 33 -6.89 -3.92 -15.41
C ALA A 33 -7.13 -3.20 -14.08
N LEU A 34 -6.56 -3.69 -12.98
CA LEU A 34 -6.62 -3.00 -11.67
C LEU A 34 -5.96 -1.62 -11.72
N VAL A 35 -4.77 -1.51 -12.33
CA VAL A 35 -4.04 -0.24 -12.51
C VAL A 35 -4.92 0.78 -13.22
N ARG A 36 -5.53 0.41 -14.37
CA ARG A 36 -6.40 1.31 -15.14
C ARG A 36 -7.57 1.83 -14.30
N VAL A 37 -8.28 0.92 -13.62
CA VAL A 37 -9.43 1.28 -12.78
C VAL A 37 -9.01 2.20 -11.63
N CYS A 38 -7.83 1.98 -11.02
CA CYS A 38 -7.34 2.83 -9.94
C CYS A 38 -6.91 4.22 -10.44
N ILE A 39 -6.23 4.30 -11.59
CA ILE A 39 -5.86 5.58 -12.21
C ILE A 39 -7.10 6.40 -12.55
N ASP A 40 -8.12 5.79 -13.17
CA ASP A 40 -9.36 6.48 -13.53
C ASP A 40 -10.10 6.99 -12.29
N HIS A 41 -10.12 6.21 -11.22
CA HIS A 41 -10.70 6.63 -9.94
C HIS A 41 -9.95 7.79 -9.30
N LEU A 42 -8.62 7.74 -9.25
CA LEU A 42 -7.80 8.84 -8.73
C LEU A 42 -8.04 10.13 -9.51
N ARG A 43 -8.07 10.05 -10.85
CA ARG A 43 -8.41 11.18 -11.73
C ARG A 43 -9.81 11.73 -11.43
N SER A 44 -10.82 10.86 -11.23
CA SER A 44 -12.18 11.28 -10.85
C SER A 44 -12.24 11.99 -9.49
N CYS A 45 -11.29 11.70 -8.60
CA CYS A 45 -11.12 12.37 -7.31
C CYS A 45 -10.27 13.65 -7.39
N GLY A 46 -9.77 14.02 -8.58
CA GLY A 46 -8.85 15.14 -8.78
C GLY A 46 -7.42 14.87 -8.28
N ILE A 47 -7.00 13.61 -8.16
CA ILE A 47 -5.68 13.20 -7.67
C ILE A 47 -4.83 12.71 -8.85
N GLU A 48 -3.77 13.44 -9.20
CA GLU A 48 -2.90 13.13 -10.34
C GLU A 48 -1.65 12.30 -9.97
N GLN A 49 -1.78 11.38 -9.02
CA GLN A 49 -0.68 10.56 -8.51
C GLN A 49 -0.05 9.63 -9.56
N TRP A 50 -0.87 9.07 -10.46
CA TRP A 50 -0.45 8.10 -11.48
C TRP A 50 -1.07 8.44 -12.83
N ASP A 51 -0.41 8.00 -13.89
CA ASP A 51 -0.87 8.18 -15.27
C ASP A 51 -0.46 6.99 -16.15
N GLU A 52 -0.73 7.10 -17.44
CA GLU A 52 -0.43 6.05 -18.44
C GLU A 52 1.08 5.75 -18.60
N VAL A 53 1.94 6.61 -18.07
CA VAL A 53 3.40 6.40 -18.11
C VAL A 53 3.87 5.59 -16.91
N TYR A 54 3.18 5.68 -15.76
CA TYR A 54 3.58 4.93 -14.58
C TYR A 54 2.43 4.67 -13.59
N PRO A 55 2.22 3.41 -13.16
CA PRO A 55 2.94 2.20 -13.60
C PRO A 55 2.45 1.68 -14.96
N ASP A 56 3.39 1.34 -15.85
CA ASP A 56 3.14 0.77 -17.17
C ASP A 56 3.25 -0.78 -17.18
N HIS A 57 3.03 -1.40 -18.34
CA HIS A 57 3.17 -2.85 -18.51
C HIS A 57 4.54 -3.36 -18.05
N ASN A 58 5.63 -2.69 -18.46
CA ASN A 58 7.00 -3.12 -18.13
C ASN A 58 7.28 -3.04 -16.64
N THR A 59 6.71 -2.07 -15.94
CA THR A 59 6.80 -1.94 -14.47
C THR A 59 6.12 -3.13 -13.81
N ILE A 60 4.87 -3.42 -14.17
CA ILE A 60 4.11 -4.54 -13.61
C ILE A 60 4.78 -5.88 -13.92
N GLU A 61 5.20 -6.11 -15.16
CA GLU A 61 5.89 -7.35 -15.55
C GLU A 61 7.18 -7.55 -14.74
N ARG A 62 7.98 -6.50 -14.57
CA ARG A 62 9.23 -6.56 -13.79
C ARG A 62 8.98 -6.93 -12.34
N ASP A 63 7.99 -6.30 -11.71
CA ASP A 63 7.66 -6.60 -10.31
C ASP A 63 7.19 -8.04 -10.13
N VAL A 64 6.28 -8.49 -11.03
CA VAL A 64 5.78 -9.87 -11.01
C VAL A 64 6.92 -10.86 -11.23
N ARG A 65 7.80 -10.62 -12.21
CA ARG A 65 8.96 -11.51 -12.47
C ARG A 65 9.96 -11.54 -11.32
N SER A 66 10.09 -10.45 -10.57
CA SER A 66 10.95 -10.40 -9.37
C SER A 66 10.34 -11.15 -8.16
N GLY A 67 9.07 -11.55 -8.22
CA GLY A 67 8.37 -12.22 -7.12
C GLY A 67 8.04 -11.30 -5.95
N THR A 68 8.00 -9.98 -6.17
CA THR A 68 7.79 -8.96 -5.14
C THR A 68 6.37 -8.37 -5.13
N THR A 69 5.55 -8.73 -6.11
CA THR A 69 4.13 -8.35 -6.19
C THR A 69 3.25 -9.34 -5.44
N PHE A 70 2.37 -8.83 -4.58
CA PHE A 70 1.38 -9.61 -3.85
C PHE A 70 -0.03 -9.15 -4.24
N LEU A 71 -0.81 -10.09 -4.74
CA LEU A 71 -2.16 -9.89 -5.25
C LEU A 71 -3.19 -10.26 -4.17
N ALA A 72 -4.14 -9.37 -3.94
CA ALA A 72 -5.35 -9.65 -3.17
C ALA A 72 -6.51 -9.93 -4.13
N SER A 73 -7.11 -11.11 -4.00
CA SER A 73 -8.28 -11.53 -4.78
C SER A 73 -9.40 -12.06 -3.89
N ASN A 74 -10.63 -11.84 -4.32
CA ASN A 74 -11.81 -12.53 -3.80
C ASN A 74 -12.28 -13.58 -4.83
N ALA A 75 -13.42 -14.24 -4.57
CA ALA A 75 -13.98 -15.26 -5.47
C ALA A 75 -14.31 -14.78 -6.89
N ARG A 76 -14.32 -13.46 -7.15
CA ARG A 76 -14.75 -12.87 -8.43
C ARG A 76 -13.61 -12.25 -9.20
N GLU A 77 -12.71 -11.53 -8.52
CA GLU A 77 -11.74 -10.66 -9.18
C GLU A 77 -10.55 -10.31 -8.28
N THR A 78 -9.52 -9.75 -8.94
CA THR A 78 -8.43 -9.03 -8.29
C THR A 78 -8.95 -7.72 -7.70
N VAL A 79 -8.82 -7.57 -6.38
CA VAL A 79 -9.35 -6.44 -5.61
C VAL A 79 -8.27 -5.52 -5.04
N GLY A 80 -7.01 -5.94 -5.06
CA GLY A 80 -5.91 -5.09 -4.67
C GLY A 80 -4.55 -5.70 -4.98
N THR A 81 -3.52 -4.88 -4.87
CA THR A 81 -2.12 -5.31 -4.99
C THR A 81 -1.23 -4.45 -4.10
N ILE A 82 -0.10 -5.03 -3.70
CA ILE A 82 0.99 -4.34 -3.02
C ILE A 82 2.31 -4.94 -3.50
N VAL A 83 3.32 -4.10 -3.73
CA VAL A 83 4.67 -4.54 -4.05
C VAL A 83 5.56 -4.30 -2.84
N LEU A 84 6.39 -5.28 -2.49
CA LEU A 84 7.32 -5.22 -1.37
C LEU A 84 8.68 -5.76 -1.79
N ASN A 85 9.69 -4.89 -1.81
CA ASN A 85 11.06 -5.23 -2.16
C ASN A 85 12.06 -4.43 -1.31
N ASP A 86 13.34 -4.39 -1.67
CA ASP A 86 14.38 -3.58 -1.03
C ASP A 86 14.85 -2.40 -1.91
N HIS A 87 14.16 -2.16 -3.03
CA HIS A 87 14.48 -1.09 -3.96
C HIS A 87 14.05 0.26 -3.39
N GLN A 88 15.04 1.13 -3.17
CA GLN A 88 14.87 2.50 -2.76
C GLN A 88 15.14 3.43 -3.93
N GLU A 89 14.22 4.37 -4.16
CA GLU A 89 14.40 5.38 -5.21
C GLU A 89 15.61 6.27 -4.89
N PRO A 90 16.37 6.75 -5.89
CA PRO A 90 17.53 7.62 -5.68
C PRO A 90 17.24 8.84 -4.79
N GLU A 91 16.05 9.42 -4.92
CA GLU A 91 15.58 10.58 -4.16
C GLU A 91 15.49 10.29 -2.65
N TYR A 92 15.38 9.02 -2.24
CA TYR A 92 15.37 8.65 -0.82
C TYR A 92 16.72 8.91 -0.12
N ALA A 93 17.79 9.15 -0.87
CA ALA A 93 19.12 9.45 -0.32
C ALA A 93 19.14 10.73 0.54
N GLU A 94 18.25 11.69 0.26
CA GLU A 94 18.17 12.97 0.97
C GLU A 94 17.18 12.93 2.16
N VAL A 95 16.44 11.84 2.32
CA VAL A 95 15.43 11.71 3.36
C VAL A 95 16.11 11.37 4.71
N PRO A 96 15.83 12.12 5.80
CA PRO A 96 16.43 11.90 7.11
C PRO A 96 15.79 10.69 7.86
N TRP A 97 15.97 9.49 7.30
CA TRP A 97 15.51 8.24 7.90
C TRP A 97 16.08 8.05 9.32
N GLN A 98 15.22 7.67 10.27
CA GLN A 98 15.63 7.35 11.64
C GLN A 98 16.07 5.89 11.76
N PHE A 99 15.43 4.97 11.03
CA PHE A 99 15.77 3.54 11.08
C PHE A 99 16.77 3.21 9.96
N THR A 100 18.05 3.52 10.22
CA THR A 100 19.15 3.38 9.25
C THR A 100 19.96 2.10 9.39
N THR A 101 19.70 1.33 10.44
CA THR A 101 20.44 0.10 10.72
C THR A 101 19.59 -1.13 10.40
N GLY A 102 20.22 -2.20 9.89
CA GLY A 102 19.54 -3.44 9.50
C GLY A 102 18.90 -3.39 8.10
N ARG A 103 18.21 -4.47 7.72
CA ARG A 103 17.55 -4.56 6.42
C ARG A 103 16.27 -3.74 6.39
N VAL A 104 16.04 -3.06 5.28
CA VAL A 104 14.88 -2.23 5.02
C VAL A 104 14.10 -2.85 3.87
N SER A 105 12.77 -2.88 3.99
CA SER A 105 11.90 -3.11 2.83
C SER A 105 11.18 -1.83 2.43
N VAL A 106 10.81 -1.72 1.16
CA VAL A 106 10.06 -0.62 0.60
C VAL A 106 8.74 -1.13 0.06
N ILE A 107 7.65 -0.50 0.47
CA ILE A 107 6.32 -0.73 -0.09
C ILE A 107 6.12 0.18 -1.28
N HIS A 108 5.74 -0.42 -2.39
CA HIS A 108 5.41 0.23 -3.64
C HIS A 108 4.00 -0.14 -4.08
N ARG A 109 3.38 0.71 -4.90
CA ARG A 109 2.19 0.37 -5.70
C ARG A 109 1.06 -0.30 -4.90
N LEU A 110 0.74 0.22 -3.72
CA LEU A 110 -0.46 -0.16 -2.98
C LEU A 110 -1.70 0.33 -3.75
N MET A 111 -2.42 -0.58 -4.38
CA MET A 111 -3.65 -0.27 -5.13
C MET A 111 -4.83 -1.06 -4.57
N ILE A 112 -5.95 -0.38 -4.39
CA ILE A 112 -7.21 -0.96 -3.95
C ILE A 112 -8.27 -0.66 -5.00
N ARG A 113 -8.99 -1.68 -5.44
CA ARG A 113 -10.13 -1.49 -6.34
C ARG A 113 -11.14 -0.50 -5.70
N PRO A 114 -11.62 0.53 -6.42
CA PRO A 114 -12.55 1.54 -5.90
C PRO A 114 -13.77 0.96 -5.17
N SER A 115 -14.34 -0.13 -5.67
CA SER A 115 -15.49 -0.82 -5.05
C SER A 115 -15.19 -1.48 -3.70
N MET A 116 -13.91 -1.64 -3.34
CA MET A 116 -13.41 -2.27 -2.11
C MET A 116 -12.79 -1.26 -1.15
N GLU A 117 -12.80 0.00 -1.52
CA GLU A 117 -12.33 1.10 -0.70
C GLU A 117 -13.15 1.28 0.58
N GLY A 118 -12.50 1.73 1.66
CA GLY A 118 -13.16 1.89 2.97
C GLY A 118 -13.43 0.60 3.75
N LYS A 119 -13.23 -0.58 3.15
CA LYS A 119 -13.53 -1.90 3.76
C LYS A 119 -12.31 -2.58 4.42
N GLY A 120 -11.35 -1.78 4.89
CA GLY A 120 -10.14 -2.30 5.56
C GLY A 120 -9.09 -2.99 4.66
N LEU A 121 -9.30 -3.15 3.35
CA LEU A 121 -8.36 -3.89 2.49
C LEU A 121 -6.95 -3.27 2.42
N GLY A 122 -6.84 -1.92 2.43
CA GLY A 122 -5.55 -1.25 2.50
C GLY A 122 -4.79 -1.58 3.79
N ARG A 123 -5.48 -1.60 4.93
CA ARG A 123 -4.91 -2.03 6.22
C ARG A 123 -4.46 -3.48 6.17
N LEU A 124 -5.27 -4.37 5.59
CA LEU A 124 -4.96 -5.79 5.45
C LEU A 124 -3.67 -6.01 4.63
N LEU A 125 -3.54 -5.37 3.46
CA LEU A 125 -2.35 -5.47 2.62
C LEU A 125 -1.10 -4.91 3.31
N MET A 126 -1.22 -3.80 4.04
CA MET A 126 -0.11 -3.23 4.80
C MET A 126 0.36 -4.16 5.92
N HIS A 127 -0.55 -4.73 6.71
CA HIS A 127 -0.17 -5.71 7.73
C HIS A 127 0.43 -6.98 7.14
N PHE A 128 -0.06 -7.44 5.99
CA PHE A 128 0.57 -8.54 5.26
C PHE A 128 2.01 -8.18 4.87
N ALA A 129 2.27 -6.98 4.35
CA ALA A 129 3.60 -6.53 3.99
C ALA A 129 4.54 -6.38 5.20
N GLU A 130 4.04 -5.84 6.31
CA GLU A 130 4.76 -5.76 7.59
C GLU A 130 5.19 -7.16 8.08
N ALA A 131 4.25 -8.11 8.12
CA ALA A 131 4.53 -9.49 8.52
C ALA A 131 5.54 -10.15 7.57
N ARG A 132 5.38 -9.96 6.25
CA ARG A 132 6.31 -10.51 5.25
C ARG A 132 7.72 -9.95 5.43
N ALA A 133 7.87 -8.64 5.61
CA ALA A 133 9.16 -7.99 5.85
C ALA A 133 9.84 -8.50 7.14
N LEU A 134 9.06 -8.72 8.21
CA LEU A 134 9.57 -9.36 9.44
C LEU A 134 10.12 -10.76 9.17
N THR A 135 9.39 -11.60 8.40
CA THR A 135 9.86 -12.96 8.08
C THR A 135 11.13 -12.98 7.24
N THR A 136 11.43 -11.90 6.51
CA THR A 136 12.67 -11.75 5.71
C THR A 136 13.80 -11.06 6.48
N GLY A 137 13.63 -10.81 7.78
CA GLY A 137 14.64 -10.20 8.65
C GLY A 137 14.79 -8.69 8.49
N CYS A 138 13.80 -8.02 7.90
CA CYS A 138 13.77 -6.56 7.83
C CYS A 138 13.38 -5.96 9.18
N ARG A 139 14.02 -4.84 9.51
CA ARG A 139 13.82 -4.11 10.76
C ARG A 139 13.06 -2.81 10.58
N SER A 140 12.87 -2.38 9.34
CA SER A 140 12.00 -1.26 9.02
C SER A 140 11.37 -1.40 7.64
N ILE A 141 10.25 -0.71 7.46
CA ILE A 141 9.62 -0.47 6.16
C ILE A 141 9.68 1.02 5.86
N ARG A 142 9.93 1.34 4.58
CA ARG A 142 9.79 2.68 4.00
C ARG A 142 8.71 2.67 2.92
N LEU A 143 8.11 3.82 2.67
CA LEU A 143 7.24 4.07 1.53
C LEU A 143 7.13 5.57 1.28
N ASP A 144 6.57 5.92 0.14
CA ASP A 144 6.15 7.28 -0.16
C ASP A 144 4.67 7.34 -0.55
N ALA A 145 4.08 8.52 -0.38
CA ALA A 145 2.68 8.77 -0.64
C ALA A 145 2.51 10.16 -1.27
N PHE A 146 1.74 10.25 -2.35
CA PHE A 146 1.50 11.53 -3.00
C PHE A 146 0.82 12.50 -2.02
N THR A 147 1.36 13.71 -1.91
CA THR A 147 0.92 14.70 -0.90
C THR A 147 -0.53 15.14 -1.10
N GLU A 148 -1.04 15.06 -2.33
CA GLU A 148 -2.43 15.38 -2.67
C GLU A 148 -3.38 14.16 -2.53
N ASN A 149 -2.89 13.02 -2.04
CA ASN A 149 -3.71 11.85 -1.73
C ASN A 149 -3.95 11.74 -0.21
N PRO A 150 -4.89 12.51 0.37
CA PRO A 150 -5.08 12.58 1.82
C PRO A 150 -5.55 11.26 2.42
N ARG A 151 -6.09 10.36 1.60
CA ARG A 151 -6.50 9.03 2.05
C ARG A 151 -5.29 8.13 2.31
N ALA A 152 -4.31 8.12 1.40
CA ALA A 152 -3.09 7.36 1.59
C ALA A 152 -2.32 7.87 2.82
N LEU A 153 -2.17 9.20 2.95
CA LEU A 153 -1.52 9.82 4.12
C LEU A 153 -2.16 9.37 5.44
N ARG A 154 -3.48 9.49 5.56
CA ARG A 154 -4.21 9.06 6.77
C ARG A 154 -4.12 7.56 7.02
N LEU A 155 -4.02 6.73 5.99
CA LEU A 155 -3.83 5.28 6.17
C LEU A 155 -2.50 5.02 6.89
N TYR A 156 -1.40 5.60 6.39
CA TYR A 156 -0.06 5.37 6.94
C TYR A 156 0.08 5.94 8.35
N GLU A 157 -0.44 7.14 8.62
CA GLU A 157 -0.47 7.74 9.96
C GLU A 157 -1.20 6.84 10.97
N ARG A 158 -2.40 6.33 10.62
CA ARG A 158 -3.17 5.41 11.49
C ARG A 158 -2.52 4.05 11.68
N LEU A 159 -1.63 3.65 10.78
CA LEU A 159 -0.85 2.42 10.90
C LEU A 159 0.43 2.60 11.71
N GLY A 160 0.69 3.81 12.22
CA GLY A 160 1.87 4.11 13.03
C GLY A 160 3.14 4.34 12.20
N TYR A 161 3.01 4.64 10.91
CA TYR A 161 4.14 5.10 10.11
C TYR A 161 4.48 6.54 10.48
N ARG A 162 5.77 6.80 10.68
CA ARG A 162 6.34 8.10 10.98
C ARG A 162 6.60 8.87 9.69
N ASP A 163 6.24 10.14 9.65
CA ASP A 163 6.69 11.07 8.61
C ASP A 163 8.21 11.24 8.68
N ALA A 164 8.91 10.94 7.59
CA ALA A 164 10.36 11.03 7.46
C ALA A 164 10.81 12.21 6.59
N GLY A 165 9.88 13.02 6.07
CA GLY A 165 10.17 14.12 5.15
C GLY A 165 9.45 13.96 3.82
N GLN A 166 10.00 14.58 2.77
CA GLN A 166 9.40 14.57 1.45
C GLN A 166 10.45 14.50 0.35
N VAL A 167 10.07 13.92 -0.78
CA VAL A 167 10.83 13.89 -2.02
C VAL A 167 9.99 14.46 -3.16
N ARG A 168 10.65 14.87 -4.24
CA ARG A 168 9.97 15.34 -5.45
C ARG A 168 10.19 14.36 -6.58
N PHE A 169 9.11 13.72 -7.01
CA PHE A 169 9.09 12.91 -8.23
C PHE A 169 8.44 13.70 -9.38
N ARG A 170 8.35 13.07 -10.56
CA ARG A 170 7.73 13.64 -11.76
C ARG A 170 6.33 14.23 -11.52
N LYS A 171 5.52 13.59 -10.68
CA LYS A 171 4.13 13.99 -10.38
C LYS A 171 4.00 15.07 -9.30
N GLY A 172 5.09 15.44 -8.64
CA GLY A 172 5.09 16.44 -7.58
C GLY A 172 5.71 15.91 -6.30
N TYR A 173 5.22 16.41 -5.16
CA TYR A 173 5.76 16.07 -3.86
C TYR A 173 5.13 14.80 -3.30
N PHE A 174 5.97 13.93 -2.77
CA PHE A 174 5.57 12.72 -2.08
C PHE A 174 6.12 12.78 -0.66
N ARG A 175 5.26 12.49 0.32
CA ARG A 175 5.65 12.37 1.71
C ARG A 175 6.24 10.97 1.94
N CYS A 176 7.42 10.93 2.50
CA CYS A 176 8.12 9.71 2.86
C CYS A 176 7.70 9.28 4.26
N PHE A 177 7.48 7.98 4.43
CA PHE A 177 7.08 7.37 5.68
C PHE A 177 7.99 6.20 6.01
N GLU A 178 8.28 6.00 7.30
CA GLU A 178 8.97 4.81 7.78
C GLU A 178 8.34 4.24 9.05
N LYS A 179 8.55 2.95 9.28
CA LYS A 179 8.13 2.27 10.50
C LYS A 179 9.16 1.21 10.89
N GLU A 180 9.54 1.18 12.16
CA GLU A 180 10.35 0.10 12.73
C GLU A 180 9.48 -1.16 12.91
N LEU A 181 10.07 -2.30 12.60
CA LEU A 181 9.44 -3.61 12.72
C LEU A 181 10.06 -4.36 13.90
N GLY A 182 9.23 -5.03 14.69
CA GLY A 182 9.69 -5.86 15.81
C GLY A 182 10.14 -5.07 17.05
N GLY A 183 9.99 -3.75 17.06
CA GLY A 183 10.06 -2.96 18.29
C GLY A 183 8.93 -3.38 19.23
N ALA A 184 9.29 -3.85 20.42
CA ALA A 184 8.33 -4.14 21.48
C ALA A 184 7.57 -2.85 21.84
N GLY A 185 6.24 -2.94 21.83
CA GLY A 185 5.43 -2.12 22.72
C GLY A 185 5.58 -2.61 24.15
#